data_AF-A0A838PWB9-F1
#
_entry.id   AF-A0A838PWB9-F1
#
_cell.length_a   1.000
_cell.length_b   1.000
_cell.length_c   1.000
_cell.angle_alpha   90.00
_cell.angle_beta   90.00
_cell.angle_gamma   90.00
#
_symmetry.space_group_name_H-M   'P 1'
#
loop_
_entity.id
_entity.type
_entity.pdbx_description
1 polymer ?
#
loop_
_entity_poly.entity_id
_entity_poly.type
_entity_poly.pdbx_seq_one_letter_code
_entity_poly.pdbx_strand_id
1 'polypeptide(L)'
;MPAPTPWFSISLEGGGGQSPLSDLPQIGSDPAAGLAYLRGVSDDVEEIGSDQMRGVATTHYRAVVNIGEVLAEAPPRDRDQLRHGLRMLGLEQLPMDVWLDAEGLLRRQVTAIDLSQSEFFADPGRPAAAQELVTTVEFYDFGTEVDITPPPADQVTKLEDMLNR
;
A
#
# COMPACT_ATOMS: atom_id res chain seq x y z
N MET A 1 -19.37 -32.76 8.91
CA MET A 1 -18.25 -32.09 8.21
C MET A 1 -17.27 -31.63 9.27
N PRO A 2 -15.94 -31.78 9.11
CA PRO A 2 -15.01 -31.16 10.05
C PRO A 2 -15.21 -29.64 10.03
N ALA A 3 -15.07 -29.00 11.19
CA ALA A 3 -15.17 -27.54 11.30
C ALA A 3 -14.07 -26.87 10.46
N PRO A 4 -14.32 -25.69 9.86
CA PRO A 4 -13.28 -24.94 9.16
C PRO A 4 -12.17 -24.56 10.16
N THR A 5 -10.91 -24.82 9.80
CA THR A 5 -9.76 -24.36 10.60
C THR A 5 -9.65 -22.83 10.52
N PRO A 6 -9.13 -22.17 11.58
CA PRO A 6 -9.03 -20.71 11.60
C PRO A 6 -7.88 -20.15 10.72
N TRP A 7 -6.92 -20.98 10.33
CA TRP A 7 -5.77 -20.57 9.51
C TRP A 7 -5.63 -21.37 8.23
N PHE A 8 -5.05 -20.72 7.22
CA PHE A 8 -4.62 -21.35 5.97
C PHE A 8 -3.12 -21.13 5.78
N SER A 9 -2.40 -22.13 5.26
CA SER A 9 -0.99 -21.99 4.88
C SER A 9 -0.81 -22.01 3.37
N ILE A 10 0.09 -21.15 2.88
CA ILE A 10 0.53 -21.09 1.48
C ILE A 10 2.02 -21.43 1.45
N SER A 11 2.40 -22.46 0.69
CA SER A 11 3.80 -22.83 0.50
C SER A 11 4.47 -21.84 -0.45
N LEU A 12 5.60 -21.25 -0.04
CA LEU A 12 6.41 -20.37 -0.90
C LEU A 12 7.30 -21.16 -1.87
N GLU A 13 7.59 -22.42 -1.55
CA GLU A 13 8.35 -23.34 -2.40
C GLU A 13 7.39 -24.27 -3.14
N GLY A 14 7.07 -23.95 -4.39
CA GLY A 14 6.12 -24.74 -5.18
C GLY A 14 6.13 -24.46 -6.69
N GLY A 15 7.08 -25.06 -7.40
CA GLY A 15 6.99 -25.51 -8.80
C GLY A 15 6.45 -24.57 -9.89
N GLY A 16 7.34 -23.88 -10.60
CA GLY A 16 7.23 -23.58 -12.05
C GLY A 16 6.07 -22.71 -12.57
N GLY A 17 5.09 -22.37 -11.74
CA GLY A 17 3.99 -21.46 -12.02
C GLY A 17 3.99 -20.28 -11.04
N GLN A 18 3.47 -19.14 -11.48
CA GLN A 18 3.42 -17.90 -10.70
C GLN A 18 2.85 -18.18 -9.30
N SER A 19 3.61 -17.81 -8.26
CA SER A 19 3.19 -18.01 -6.87
C SER A 19 1.90 -17.21 -6.62
N PRO A 20 0.87 -17.75 -5.97
CA PRO A 20 -0.37 -17.00 -5.69
C PRO A 20 -0.17 -15.77 -4.80
N LEU A 21 1.01 -15.63 -4.18
CA LEU A 21 1.44 -14.44 -3.43
C LEU A 21 2.05 -13.34 -4.32
N SER A 22 2.33 -13.62 -5.60
CA SER A 22 2.87 -12.63 -6.55
C SER A 22 1.87 -11.53 -6.86
N ASP A 23 0.58 -11.85 -6.82
CA ASP A 23 -0.54 -10.93 -7.12
C ASP A 23 -1.05 -10.18 -5.88
N LEU A 24 -0.64 -10.57 -4.68
CA LEU A 24 -0.91 -9.76 -3.50
C LEU A 24 -0.09 -8.47 -3.61
N PRO A 25 -0.69 -7.29 -3.38
CA PRO A 25 0.08 -6.06 -3.25
C PRO A 25 1.11 -6.31 -2.15
N GLN A 26 2.37 -6.42 -2.56
CA GLN A 26 3.51 -6.64 -1.68
C GLN A 26 3.60 -5.41 -0.77
N ILE A 27 2.91 -5.46 0.37
CA ILE A 27 3.28 -4.67 1.53
C ILE A 27 4.64 -5.27 1.90
N GLY A 28 5.70 -4.71 1.30
CA GLY A 28 7.05 -5.21 1.45
C GLY A 28 7.35 -5.39 2.93
N SER A 29 8.21 -6.35 3.26
CA SER A 29 8.69 -6.58 4.61
C SER A 29 9.33 -5.34 5.25
N ASP A 30 9.68 -4.34 4.45
CA ASP A 30 10.08 -3.01 4.86
C ASP A 30 8.99 -1.97 4.50
N PRO A 31 8.20 -1.48 5.47
CA PRO A 31 7.23 -0.40 5.26
C PRO A 31 7.88 0.89 4.73
N ALA A 32 9.16 1.14 5.03
CA ALA A 32 9.90 2.30 4.53
C ALA A 32 10.18 2.19 3.03
N ALA A 33 10.31 0.99 2.47
CA ALA A 33 10.39 0.78 1.03
C ALA A 33 9.09 1.22 0.33
N GLY A 34 7.95 1.07 1.00
CA GLY A 34 6.65 1.57 0.54
C GLY A 34 6.58 3.09 0.44
N LEU A 35 7.42 3.83 1.18
CA LEU A 35 7.50 5.29 1.18
C LEU A 35 8.48 5.85 0.14
N ALA A 36 9.09 4.98 -0.68
CA ALA A 36 10.08 5.39 -1.68
C ALA A 36 9.55 6.38 -2.73
N TYR A 37 8.24 6.49 -2.91
CA TYR A 37 7.59 7.47 -3.78
C TYR A 37 7.66 8.90 -3.23
N LEU A 38 7.92 9.09 -1.93
CA LEU A 38 8.08 10.42 -1.33
C LEU A 38 9.28 11.19 -1.92
N ARG A 39 10.17 10.50 -2.64
CA ARG A 39 11.25 11.16 -3.39
C ARG A 39 10.78 12.01 -4.56
N GLY A 40 9.58 11.75 -5.09
CA GLY A 40 8.94 12.58 -6.11
C GLY A 40 7.95 13.60 -5.54
N VAL A 41 8.04 13.92 -4.24
CA VAL A 41 7.30 15.06 -3.67
C VAL A 41 7.76 16.33 -4.37
N SER A 42 6.81 17.08 -4.91
CA SER A 42 7.08 18.38 -5.52
C SER A 42 7.69 19.33 -4.50
N ASP A 43 8.45 20.31 -4.97
CA ASP A 43 9.03 21.36 -4.12
C ASP A 43 7.97 22.15 -3.32
N ASP A 44 6.70 22.09 -3.75
CA ASP A 44 5.55 22.69 -3.08
C ASP A 44 5.01 21.77 -1.96
N VAL A 45 5.62 21.86 -0.78
CA VAL A 45 5.10 21.29 0.47
C VAL A 45 4.58 22.42 1.36
N GLU A 46 3.31 22.33 1.76
CA GLU A 46 2.67 23.31 2.63
C GLU A 46 2.53 22.76 4.06
N GLU A 47 3.04 23.48 5.05
CA GLU A 47 2.73 23.20 6.45
C GLU A 47 1.33 23.74 6.79
N ILE A 48 0.42 22.84 7.13
CA ILE A 48 -0.98 23.17 7.44
C ILE A 48 -1.14 23.52 8.93
N GLY A 49 -0.39 22.86 9.81
CA GLY A 49 -0.41 23.12 11.24
C GLY A 49 0.05 21.95 12.09
N SER A 50 -0.36 21.92 13.35
CA SER A 50 0.01 20.87 14.30
C SER A 50 -1.20 20.06 14.75
N ASP A 51 -1.01 18.76 14.91
CA ASP A 51 -2.02 17.79 15.32
C ASP A 51 -1.46 16.81 16.36
N GLN A 52 -2.35 16.03 16.98
CA GLN A 52 -1.95 14.89 17.83
C GLN A 52 -2.39 13.56 17.24
N MET A 53 -1.44 12.64 17.10
CA MET A 53 -1.65 11.26 16.68
C MET A 53 -1.36 10.33 17.84
N ARG A 54 -2.40 9.74 18.42
CA ARG A 54 -2.27 8.79 19.54
C ARG A 54 -1.42 9.37 20.71
N GLY A 55 -1.57 10.66 20.97
CA GLY A 55 -0.83 11.37 22.02
C GLY A 55 0.57 11.86 21.63
N VAL A 56 1.03 11.60 20.40
CA VAL A 56 2.27 12.14 19.84
C VAL A 56 1.96 13.43 19.09
N ALA A 57 2.69 14.51 19.40
CA ALA A 57 2.60 15.76 18.64
C ALA A 57 3.18 15.58 17.24
N THR A 58 2.48 16.10 16.24
CA THR A 58 2.84 15.99 14.83
C THR A 58 2.62 17.31 14.11
N THR A 59 3.36 17.50 13.03
CA THR A 59 3.14 18.58 12.06
C THR A 59 2.46 18.01 10.83
N HIS A 60 1.35 18.62 10.43
CA HIS A 60 0.57 18.29 9.25
C HIS A 60 1.13 19.05 8.04
N TYR A 61 1.50 18.30 7.02
CA TYR A 61 1.91 18.79 5.72
C TYR A 61 0.93 18.36 4.64
N ARG A 62 0.70 19.24 3.68
CA ARG A 62 0.12 18.90 2.38
C ARG A 62 1.20 18.88 1.33
N ALA A 63 1.25 17.80 0.57
CA ALA A 63 2.23 17.61 -0.49
C ALA A 63 1.54 17.09 -1.75
N VAL A 64 2.16 17.33 -2.90
CA VAL A 64 1.77 16.73 -4.17
C VAL A 64 2.94 15.90 -4.67
N VAL A 65 2.71 14.66 -5.05
CA VAL A 65 3.74 13.80 -5.65
C VAL A 65 3.59 13.79 -7.16
N ASN A 66 4.68 14.08 -7.87
CA ASN A 66 4.75 14.01 -9.32
C ASN A 66 5.08 12.58 -9.74
N ILE A 67 4.11 11.92 -10.39
CA ILE A 67 4.24 10.53 -10.78
C ILE A 67 5.35 10.31 -11.82
N GLY A 68 5.59 11.30 -12.69
CA GLY A 68 6.67 11.26 -13.67
C GLY A 68 8.06 11.24 -13.02
N GLU A 69 8.24 12.02 -11.96
CA GLU A 69 9.50 12.07 -11.20
C GLU A 69 9.73 10.78 -10.41
N VAL A 70 8.68 10.25 -9.77
CA VAL A 70 8.74 8.93 -9.11
C VAL A 70 9.21 7.84 -10.09
N LEU A 71 8.69 7.84 -11.32
CA LEU A 71 9.11 6.89 -12.35
C LEU A 71 10.54 7.12 -12.86
N ALA A 72 10.99 8.38 -12.92
CA ALA A 72 12.35 8.72 -13.31
C ALA A 72 13.38 8.23 -12.28
N GLU A 73 13.05 8.31 -11.00
CA GLU A 73 13.93 7.91 -9.91
C GLU A 73 13.81 6.44 -9.48
N ALA A 74 12.74 5.76 -9.89
CA ALA A 74 12.54 4.35 -9.58
C ALA A 74 13.70 3.48 -10.15
N PRO A 75 14.11 2.40 -9.45
CA PRO A 75 15.10 1.46 -9.97
C PRO A 75 14.64 0.88 -11.31
N PRO A 76 15.55 0.66 -12.30
CA PRO A 76 15.16 0.19 -13.63
C PRO A 76 14.29 -1.07 -13.64
N ARG A 77 14.54 -1.99 -12.68
CA ARG A 77 13.77 -3.23 -12.51
C ARG A 77 12.30 -3.01 -12.12
N ASP A 78 12.00 -1.91 -11.44
CA ASP A 78 10.69 -1.65 -10.83
C ASP A 78 9.86 -0.66 -11.68
N ARG A 79 10.52 0.06 -12.62
CA ARG A 79 9.91 1.11 -13.45
C ARG A 79 8.71 0.62 -14.26
N ASP A 80 8.79 -0.55 -14.90
CA ASP A 80 7.72 -0.99 -15.79
C ASP A 80 6.47 -1.43 -15.03
N GLN A 81 6.64 -2.13 -13.90
CA GLN A 81 5.54 -2.50 -13.02
C GLN A 81 4.89 -1.26 -12.39
N LEU A 82 5.71 -0.32 -11.89
CA LEU A 82 5.25 0.92 -11.30
C LEU A 82 4.50 1.78 -12.34
N ARG A 83 5.05 1.92 -13.55
CA ARG A 83 4.43 2.63 -14.68
C ARG A 83 3.09 2.02 -15.07
N HIS A 84 2.99 0.69 -15.11
CA HIS A 84 1.74 0.02 -15.45
C HIS A 84 0.67 0.28 -14.38
N GLY A 85 0.99 0.10 -13.10
CA GLY A 85 0.06 0.38 -12.00
C GLY A 85 -0.42 1.84 -11.98
N LEU A 86 0.48 2.80 -12.17
CA LEU A 86 0.15 4.22 -12.18
C LEU A 86 -0.68 4.63 -13.40
N ARG A 87 -0.41 4.06 -14.59
CA ARG A 87 -1.24 4.29 -15.79
C ARG A 87 -2.67 3.82 -15.61
N MET A 88 -2.87 2.66 -14.98
CA MET A 88 -4.22 2.13 -14.70
C MET A 88 -5.04 3.05 -13.79
N LEU A 89 -4.37 3.85 -12.95
CA LEU A 89 -5.00 4.85 -12.09
C LEU A 89 -5.26 6.19 -12.80
N GLY A 90 -4.60 6.45 -13.94
CA GLY A 90 -4.79 7.67 -14.72
C GLY A 90 -4.25 8.95 -14.07
N LEU A 91 -3.32 8.83 -13.12
CA LEU A 91 -2.85 9.96 -12.30
C LEU A 91 -1.51 10.52 -12.80
N GLU A 92 -1.45 11.83 -13.01
CA GLU A 92 -0.19 12.56 -13.23
C GLU A 92 0.41 13.11 -11.93
N GLN A 93 -0.48 13.45 -11.00
CA GLN A 93 -0.14 14.01 -9.69
C GLN A 93 -0.96 13.30 -8.61
N LEU A 94 -0.35 13.15 -7.44
CA LEU A 94 -0.98 12.52 -6.29
C LEU A 94 -0.95 13.46 -5.09
N PRO A 95 -2.05 14.16 -4.77
CA PRO A 95 -2.14 14.95 -3.56
C PRO A 95 -2.18 14.04 -2.33
N MET A 96 -1.47 14.43 -1.28
CA MET A 96 -1.48 13.72 0.00
C MET A 96 -1.32 14.65 1.18
N ASP A 97 -1.89 14.23 2.30
CA ASP A 97 -1.68 14.82 3.60
C ASP A 97 -0.79 13.88 4.43
N VAL A 98 0.20 14.44 5.11
CA VAL A 98 1.28 13.73 5.79
C VAL A 98 1.44 14.32 7.18
N TRP A 99 1.58 13.46 8.20
CA TRP A 99 1.85 13.89 9.57
C TRP A 99 3.18 13.33 10.04
N LEU A 100 4.14 14.21 10.30
CA LEU A 100 5.46 13.87 10.81
C LEU A 100 5.56 14.24 12.30
N ASP A 101 6.20 13.42 13.11
CA ASP A 101 6.54 13.79 14.48
C ASP A 101 7.86 14.59 14.55
N ALA A 102 8.27 14.95 15.77
CA ALA A 102 9.51 15.69 16.01
C ALA A 102 10.80 14.92 15.64
N GLU A 103 10.72 13.59 15.48
CA GLU A 103 11.82 12.72 15.07
C GLU A 103 11.84 12.51 13.54
N GLY A 104 10.88 13.09 12.82
CA GLY A 104 10.71 12.93 11.38
C GLY A 104 10.04 11.62 10.98
N LEU A 105 9.44 10.89 11.93
CA LEU A 105 8.71 9.66 11.63
C LEU A 105 7.32 9.98 11.10
N LEU A 106 6.97 9.33 9.99
CA LEU A 106 5.63 9.39 9.42
C LEU A 106 4.64 8.71 10.36
N ARG A 107 3.73 9.46 10.97
CA ARG A 107 2.70 8.93 11.87
C ARG A 107 1.39 8.63 11.15
N ARG A 108 1.06 9.43 10.13
CA ARG A 108 -0.13 9.22 9.30
C ARG A 108 0.09 9.76 7.90
N GLN A 109 -0.54 9.09 6.95
CA GLN A 109 -0.68 9.53 5.59
C GLN A 109 -2.15 9.37 5.16
N VAL A 110 -2.66 10.38 4.48
CA VAL A 110 -3.95 10.33 3.80
C VAL A 110 -3.73 10.65 2.33
N THR A 111 -4.32 9.86 1.46
CA THR A 111 -4.25 10.04 0.02
C THR A 111 -5.65 9.92 -0.56
N ALA A 112 -6.05 10.92 -1.34
CA ALA A 112 -7.33 10.94 -2.05
C ALA A 112 -7.06 10.82 -3.54
N ILE A 113 -7.64 9.80 -4.16
CA ILE A 113 -7.46 9.49 -5.58
C ILE A 113 -8.80 9.61 -6.26
N ASP A 114 -8.88 10.44 -7.30
CA ASP A 114 -9.99 10.44 -8.24
C ASP A 114 -9.79 9.31 -9.27
N LEU A 115 -10.62 8.27 -9.17
CA LEU A 115 -10.58 7.11 -10.07
C LEU A 115 -11.60 7.22 -11.20
N SER A 116 -12.22 8.39 -11.43
CA SER A 116 -13.18 8.58 -12.52
C SER A 116 -12.59 8.31 -13.91
N GLN A 117 -11.26 8.40 -14.04
CA GLN A 117 -10.53 8.09 -15.28
C GLN A 117 -9.78 6.75 -15.23
N SER A 118 -9.94 5.95 -14.16
CA SER A 118 -9.25 4.67 -14.02
C SER A 118 -9.86 3.61 -14.96
N GLU A 119 -9.00 2.94 -15.73
CA GLU A 119 -9.38 1.80 -16.57
C GLU A 119 -9.82 0.58 -15.73
N PHE A 120 -9.45 0.54 -14.44
CA PHE A 120 -9.75 -0.58 -13.54
C PHE A 120 -11.24 -0.67 -13.19
N PHE A 121 -11.91 0.48 -13.12
CA PHE A 121 -13.34 0.59 -12.78
C PHE A 121 -14.21 1.01 -13.98
N ALA A 122 -13.62 1.04 -15.18
CA ALA A 122 -14.33 1.37 -16.40
C ALA A 122 -15.29 0.23 -16.78
N ASP A 123 -16.60 0.49 -16.74
CA ASP A 123 -17.64 -0.42 -17.23
C ASP A 123 -18.18 0.10 -18.57
N PRO A 124 -17.98 -0.62 -19.70
CA PRO A 124 -18.45 -0.19 -21.01
C PRO A 124 -19.97 0.08 -21.04
N GLY A 125 -20.34 1.35 -21.20
CA GLY A 125 -21.74 1.77 -21.31
C GLY A 125 -22.38 2.27 -20.01
N ARG A 126 -21.63 2.34 -18.90
CA ARG A 126 -22.05 3.09 -17.71
C ARG A 126 -21.20 4.35 -17.55
N PRO A 127 -21.80 5.50 -17.19
CA PRO A 127 -21.03 6.67 -16.79
C PRO A 127 -20.10 6.28 -15.64
N ALA A 128 -18.83 6.69 -15.69
CA ALA A 128 -17.93 6.56 -14.57
C ALA A 128 -18.57 7.23 -13.35
N ALA A 129 -18.93 6.45 -12.34
CA ALA A 129 -19.30 7.03 -11.05
C ALA A 129 -18.04 7.75 -10.51
N ALA A 130 -18.21 8.94 -9.94
CA ALA A 130 -17.14 9.57 -9.18
C ALA A 130 -16.73 8.59 -8.06
N GLN A 131 -15.59 7.95 -8.26
CA GLN A 131 -15.02 6.99 -7.32
C GLN A 131 -13.81 7.67 -6.73
N GLU A 132 -14.07 8.47 -5.69
CA GLU A 132 -12.99 8.93 -4.84
C GLU A 132 -12.58 7.78 -3.93
N LEU A 133 -11.31 7.38 -4.02
CA LEU A 133 -10.70 6.46 -3.09
C LEU A 133 -9.86 7.25 -2.10
N VAL A 134 -10.29 7.29 -0.84
CA VAL A 134 -9.49 7.84 0.26
C VAL A 134 -8.82 6.70 1.00
N THR A 135 -7.50 6.69 0.98
CA THR A 135 -6.68 5.75 1.74
C THR A 135 -6.07 6.48 2.93
N THR A 136 -6.23 5.92 4.13
CA THR A 136 -5.53 6.39 5.34
C THR A 136 -4.61 5.28 5.84
N VAL A 137 -3.35 5.61 6.05
CA VAL A 137 -2.35 4.71 6.65
C VAL A 137 -1.82 5.37 7.91
N GLU A 138 -1.85 4.63 9.02
CA GLU A 138 -1.24 5.06 10.29
C GLU A 138 -0.07 4.14 10.62
N PHE A 139 1.05 4.74 11.03
CA PHE A 139 2.24 4.03 11.47
C PHE A 139 2.46 4.31 12.96
N TYR A 140 2.65 3.25 13.74
CA TYR A 140 2.76 3.30 15.19
C TYR A 140 3.61 2.13 15.71
N ASP A 141 3.88 2.12 17.02
CA ASP A 141 4.69 1.11 17.71
C ASP A 141 6.09 0.88 17.10
N PHE A 142 6.69 1.96 16.58
CA PHE A 142 8.03 1.94 15.99
C PHE A 142 9.08 1.31 16.93
N GLY A 143 9.90 0.41 16.37
CA GLY A 143 10.97 -0.25 17.11
C GLY A 143 10.52 -1.30 18.12
N THR A 144 9.22 -1.61 18.19
CA THR A 144 8.71 -2.66 19.08
C THR A 144 9.09 -4.03 18.55
N GLU A 145 9.67 -4.87 19.42
CA GLU A 145 9.95 -6.26 19.10
C GLU A 145 8.63 -7.03 18.98
N VAL A 146 8.43 -7.71 17.84
CA VAL A 146 7.25 -8.53 17.60
C VAL A 146 7.65 -9.99 17.68
N ASP A 147 7.06 -10.72 18.61
CA ASP A 147 7.15 -12.18 18.69
C ASP A 147 5.96 -12.81 17.96
N ILE A 148 6.24 -13.58 16.91
CA ILE A 148 5.23 -14.26 16.09
C ILE A 148 5.38 -15.76 16.31
N THR A 149 4.42 -16.35 17.02
CA THR A 149 4.32 -17.81 17.13
C THR A 149 3.41 -18.34 16.01
N PRO A 150 3.88 -19.31 15.19
CA PRO A 150 3.03 -19.94 14.19
C PRO A 150 1.79 -20.59 14.82
N PRO A 151 0.64 -20.59 14.13
CA PRO A 151 -0.52 -21.33 14.59
C PRO A 151 -0.21 -22.83 14.74
N PRO A 152 -0.84 -23.54 15.70
CA PRO A 152 -0.73 -24.99 15.82
C PRO A 152 -1.10 -25.71 14.52
N ALA A 153 -0.40 -26.78 14.18
CA ALA A 153 -0.57 -27.47 12.90
C ALA A 153 -1.98 -28.05 12.67
N ASP A 154 -2.70 -28.40 13.73
CA ASP A 154 -4.10 -28.86 13.69
C ASP A 154 -5.12 -27.73 13.45
N GLN A 155 -4.68 -26.47 13.50
CA GLN A 155 -5.47 -25.28 13.19
C GLN A 155 -5.15 -24.68 11.82
N VAL A 156 -4.31 -25.35 11.03
CA VAL A 156 -3.84 -24.88 9.72
C VAL A 156 -4.28 -25.85 8.65
N THR A 157 -5.03 -25.35 7.67
CA THR A 157 -5.32 -26.10 6.44
C THR A 157 -4.42 -25.60 5.31
N LYS A 158 -3.79 -26.51 4.56
CA LYS A 158 -3.02 -26.09 3.37
C LYS A 158 -3.98 -25.64 2.28
N LEU A 159 -3.71 -24.49 1.67
CA LEU A 159 -4.54 -23.99 0.57
C LEU A 159 -4.61 -24.98 -0.61
N GLU A 160 -3.51 -25.70 -0.87
CA GLU A 160 -3.40 -26.75 -1.90
C GLU A 160 -4.43 -27.89 -1.70
N ASP A 161 -4.71 -28.24 -0.44
CA ASP A 161 -5.66 -29.31 -0.10
C ASP A 161 -7.13 -28.87 -0.28
N MET A 162 -7.37 -27.55 -0.32
CA MET A 162 -8.70 -26.97 -0.57
C MET A 162 -9.01 -26.81 -2.05
N LEU A 163 -8.02 -26.44 -2.86
CA LEU A 163 -8.19 -26.16 -4.29
C LEU A 163 -8.28 -27.44 -5.14
N ASN A 164 -7.78 -28.57 -4.65
CA ASN A 164 -7.81 -29.86 -5.34
C ASN A 164 -9.05 -30.73 -4.99
N ARG A 165 -10.18 -30.11 -4.62
CA ARG A 165 -11.44 -30.79 -4.32
C ARG A 165 -12.49 -30.61 -5.39
#